data_AF-A0A950G085-F1
#
_entry.id   AF-A0A950G085-F1
#
_cell.length_a   1.000
_cell.length_b   1.000
_cell.length_c   1.000
_cell.angle_alpha   90.00
_cell.angle_beta   90.00
_cell.angle_gamma   90.00
#
_symmetry.space_group_name_H-M   'P 1'
#
loop_
_entity.id
_entity.type
_entity.pdbx_description
1 polymer ?
#
loop_
_entity_poly.entity_id
_entity_poly.type
_entity_poly.pdbx_seq_one_letter_code
_entity_poly.pdbx_strand_id
1 'polypeptide(L)'
;MSWTMNVNPLGNLALSALVALVPILFLFVALTVLKMKGHWAAIIATSLAVGVACIAYGMPIKYAGLSVVYGAMFGLFPVCWIVITALFIYNMSVKTGQFEVVK
;
A
#
# COMPACT_ATOMS: atom_id res chain seq x y z
N MET A 1 -21.51 9.15 -14.79
CA MET A 1 -21.07 10.32 -14.00
C MET A 1 -19.65 10.08 -13.55
N SER A 2 -18.70 10.87 -14.05
CA SER A 2 -17.32 10.91 -13.56
C SER A 2 -17.30 11.54 -12.16
N TRP A 3 -16.82 10.80 -11.17
CA TRP A 3 -16.50 11.39 -9.87
C TRP A 3 -15.22 12.21 -10.02
N THR A 4 -15.26 13.47 -9.57
CA THR A 4 -14.10 14.36 -9.55
C THR A 4 -13.60 14.47 -8.11
N MET A 5 -12.31 14.21 -7.90
CA MET A 5 -11.72 14.28 -6.58
C MET A 5 -11.63 15.73 -6.12
N ASN A 6 -12.36 16.07 -5.06
CA ASN A 6 -12.18 17.35 -4.38
C ASN A 6 -11.02 17.23 -3.38
N VAL A 7 -9.96 18.00 -3.60
CA VAL A 7 -8.75 18.02 -2.75
C VAL A 7 -8.94 18.79 -1.44
N ASN A 8 -10.01 19.58 -1.31
CA ASN A 8 -10.30 20.38 -0.12
C ASN A 8 -11.76 20.19 0.37
N PRO A 9 -12.14 18.99 0.82
CA PRO A 9 -13.49 18.73 1.31
C PRO A 9 -13.83 19.49 2.61
N LEU A 10 -12.82 19.87 3.40
CA LEU A 10 -12.99 20.52 4.72
C LEU A 10 -12.81 22.05 4.69
N GLY A 11 -12.65 22.65 3.52
CA GLY A 11 -12.38 24.10 3.36
C GLY A 11 -10.95 24.52 3.76
N ASN A 12 -10.21 23.70 4.50
CA ASN A 12 -8.79 23.87 4.78
C ASN A 12 -7.96 22.67 4.27
N LEU A 13 -6.99 22.97 3.40
CA LEU A 13 -6.13 21.99 2.75
C LEU A 13 -5.24 21.24 3.77
N ALA A 14 -4.77 21.91 4.82
CA ALA A 14 -3.96 21.30 5.87
C ALA A 14 -4.76 20.27 6.69
N LEU A 15 -6.01 20.59 7.02
CA LEU A 15 -6.89 19.65 7.72
C LEU A 15 -7.20 18.42 6.85
N SER A 16 -7.50 18.65 5.58
CA SER A 16 -7.79 17.58 4.62
C SER A 16 -6.58 16.63 4.46
N ALA A 17 -5.37 17.19 4.38
CA ALA A 17 -4.13 16.43 4.35
C ALA A 17 -3.90 15.63 5.65
N LEU A 18 -4.18 16.21 6.82
CA LEU A 18 -4.05 15.52 8.10
C LEU A 18 -4.97 14.30 8.19
N VAL A 19 -6.20 14.43 7.69
CA VAL A 19 -7.17 13.32 7.64
C VAL A 19 -6.73 12.24 6.64
N ALA A 20 -6.21 12.62 5.48
CA ALA A 20 -5.68 11.67 4.49
C ALA A 20 -4.45 10.88 5.01
N LEU A 21 -3.74 11.44 5.98
CA LEU A 21 -2.53 10.86 6.56
C LEU A 21 -2.82 9.81 7.64
N VAL A 22 -4.06 9.72 8.15
CA VAL A 22 -4.46 8.77 9.20
C VAL A 22 -4.15 7.30 8.87
N PRO A 23 -4.51 6.76 7.67
CA PRO A 23 -4.20 5.38 7.32
C PRO A 23 -2.70 5.10 7.23
N ILE A 24 -1.92 6.09 6.80
CA ILE A 24 -0.47 5.99 6.66
C ILE A 24 0.18 5.88 8.05
N LEU A 25 -0.17 6.78 8.98
CA LEU A 25 0.33 6.71 10.35
C LEU A 25 -0.05 5.40 11.02
N PHE A 26 -1.29 4.94 10.82
CA PHE A 26 -1.73 3.67 11.36
C PHE A 26 -0.85 2.51 10.86
N LEU A 27 -0.54 2.48 9.55
CA LEU A 27 0.30 1.45 8.95
C LEU A 27 1.72 1.47 9.56
N PHE A 28 2.32 2.65 9.71
CA PHE A 28 3.63 2.79 10.36
C PHE A 28 3.61 2.29 11.80
N VAL A 29 2.64 2.71 12.61
CA VAL A 29 2.52 2.29 14.02
C VAL A 29 2.27 0.78 14.12
N ALA A 30 1.42 0.22 13.24
CA ALA A 30 1.12 -1.21 13.21
C ALA A 30 2.35 -2.08 12.93
N LEU A 31 3.24 -1.63 12.05
CA LEU A 31 4.45 -2.39 11.69
C LEU A 31 5.63 -2.13 12.63
N THR A 32 5.85 -0.88 13.03
CA THR A 32 7.04 -0.49 13.82
C THR A 32 6.86 -0.75 15.31
N VAL A 33 5.70 -0.38 15.87
CA VAL A 33 5.43 -0.44 17.31
C VAL A 33 4.72 -1.74 17.66
N LEU A 34 3.60 -2.03 17.00
CA LEU A 34 2.76 -3.19 17.31
C LEU A 34 3.33 -4.50 16.72
N LYS A 35 4.32 -4.42 15.82
CA LYS A 35 4.97 -5.56 15.14
C LYS A 35 3.96 -6.57 14.59
N MET A 36 2.84 -6.07 14.07
CA MET A 36 1.78 -6.91 13.52
C MET A 36 2.26 -7.61 12.24
N LYS A 37 1.67 -8.77 11.95
CA LYS A 37 1.91 -9.44 10.67
C LYS A 37 1.42 -8.53 9.54
N GLY A 38 2.26 -8.33 8.51
CA GLY A 38 2.01 -7.35 7.45
C GLY A 38 0.66 -7.50 6.74
N HIS A 39 0.16 -8.73 6.57
CA HIS A 39 -1.16 -8.96 5.96
C HIS A 39 -2.31 -8.36 6.78
N TRP A 40 -2.28 -8.49 8.12
CA TRP A 40 -3.30 -7.90 8.98
C TRP A 40 -3.21 -6.38 9.02
N ALA A 41 -1.99 -5.84 9.12
CA ALA A 41 -1.78 -4.39 9.08
C ALA A 41 -2.29 -3.77 7.77
N ALA A 42 -2.02 -4.42 6.63
CA ALA A 42 -2.46 -3.96 5.32
C ALA A 42 -3.99 -3.98 5.17
N ILE A 43 -4.66 -5.05 5.63
CA ILE A 43 -6.13 -5.14 5.57
C ILE A 43 -6.77 -4.01 6.38
N ILE A 44 -6.33 -3.82 7.63
CA ILE A 44 -6.91 -2.79 8.51
C ILE A 44 -6.63 -1.38 7.97
N ALA A 45 -5.40 -1.11 7.51
CA ALA A 45 -5.04 0.18 6.92
C ALA A 45 -5.86 0.47 5.65
N THR A 46 -6.11 -0.55 4.81
CA THR A 46 -6.95 -0.42 3.61
C THR A 46 -8.40 -0.12 3.99
N SER A 47 -8.96 -0.83 4.97
CA SER A 47 -10.31 -0.54 5.48
C SER A 47 -10.41 0.88 6.03
N LEU A 48 -9.39 1.35 6.75
CA LEU A 48 -9.34 2.71 7.27
C LEU A 48 -9.27 3.76 6.14
N ALA A 49 -8.45 3.51 5.12
CA ALA A 49 -8.34 4.37 3.95
C ALA A 49 -9.66 4.46 3.17
N VAL A 50 -10.37 3.35 2.98
CA VAL A 50 -11.70 3.33 2.36
C VAL A 50 -12.71 4.11 3.21
N GLY A 51 -12.68 3.95 4.53
CA GLY A 51 -13.53 4.71 5.44
C GLY A 51 -13.30 6.22 5.31
N VAL A 52 -12.04 6.66 5.30
CA VAL A 52 -11.67 8.07 5.10
C VAL A 52 -12.11 8.58 3.72
N ALA A 53 -11.89 7.80 2.65
CA ALA A 53 -12.29 8.19 1.30
C ALA A 53 -13.80 8.37 1.15
N CYS A 54 -14.60 7.48 1.74
CA CYS A 54 -16.05 7.55 1.68
C CYS A 54 -16.62 8.67 2.57
N ILE A 55 -16.15 8.79 3.81
CA ILE A 55 -16.74 9.70 4.81
C ILE A 55 -16.20 11.13 4.64
N ALA A 56 -14.89 11.31 4.53
CA ALA A 56 -14.27 12.64 4.51
C ALA A 56 -14.21 13.24 3.10
N TYR A 57 -14.04 12.40 2.07
CA TYR A 57 -13.88 12.85 0.67
C TYR A 57 -15.14 12.62 -0.19
N GLY A 58 -16.20 12.03 0.38
CA GLY A 58 -17.46 11.81 -0.33
C GLY A 58 -17.34 10.90 -1.55
N MET A 59 -16.34 10.01 -1.58
CA MET A 59 -16.15 9.08 -2.68
C MET A 59 -17.27 8.03 -2.68
N PRO A 60 -17.97 7.80 -3.81
CA PRO A 60 -18.97 6.74 -3.88
C PRO A 60 -18.34 5.36 -3.63
N ILE A 61 -18.99 4.52 -2.83
CA ILE A 61 -18.48 3.20 -2.39
C ILE A 61 -18.06 2.31 -3.57
N LYS A 62 -18.75 2.43 -4.72
CA LYS A 62 -18.43 1.70 -5.96
C LYS A 62 -17.03 2.07 -6.46
N TYR A 63 -16.68 3.35 -6.47
CA TYR A 63 -15.36 3.79 -6.90
C TYR A 63 -14.28 3.47 -5.86
N ALA A 64 -14.60 3.55 -4.57
CA ALA A 64 -13.66 3.16 -3.51
C ALA A 64 -13.26 1.68 -3.63
N GLY A 65 -14.24 0.78 -3.84
CA GLY A 65 -13.96 -0.65 -4.07
C GLY A 65 -13.15 -0.90 -5.35
N LEU A 66 -13.49 -0.22 -6.45
CA LEU A 66 -12.72 -0.30 -7.69
C LEU A 66 -11.27 0.18 -7.51
N SER A 67 -11.05 1.25 -6.74
CA SER A 67 -9.71 1.76 -6.43
C SER A 67 -8.86 0.76 -5.65
N VAL A 68 -9.45 0.07 -4.67
CA VAL A 68 -8.76 -1.00 -3.92
C VAL A 68 -8.29 -2.11 -4.84
N VAL A 69 -9.19 -2.62 -5.70
CA VAL A 69 -8.86 -3.69 -6.65
C VAL A 69 -7.79 -3.21 -7.64
N TYR A 70 -7.93 -1.99 -8.16
CA TYR A 70 -6.96 -1.41 -9.08
C TYR A 70 -5.57 -1.31 -8.44
N GLY A 71 -5.49 -0.81 -7.20
CA GLY A 71 -4.24 -0.74 -6.45
C GLY A 71 -3.62 -2.12 -6.20
N ALA A 72 -4.43 -3.11 -5.83
CA ALA A 72 -3.97 -4.49 -5.61
C ALA A 72 -3.39 -5.11 -6.90
N MET A 73 -4.08 -4.95 -8.04
CA MET A 73 -3.60 -5.43 -9.33
C MET A 73 -2.34 -4.70 -9.79
N PHE A 74 -2.28 -3.38 -9.57
CA PHE A 74 -1.12 -2.57 -9.91
C PHE A 74 0.12 -2.98 -9.10
N GLY A 75 -0.05 -3.32 -7.82
CA GLY A 75 1.04 -3.79 -6.96
C GLY A 75 1.55 -5.19 -7.30
N LEU A 76 0.70 -6.05 -7.87
CA LEU A 76 1.05 -7.45 -8.13
C LEU A 76 2.22 -7.58 -9.11
N PHE A 77 2.18 -6.87 -10.24
CA PHE A 77 3.20 -7.01 -11.28
C PHE A 77 4.62 -6.60 -10.82
N PRO A 78 4.83 -5.41 -10.20
CA PRO A 78 6.13 -5.05 -9.64
C PRO A 78 6.63 -6.03 -8.58
N VAL A 79 5.76 -6.51 -7.69
CA VAL A 79 6.14 -7.47 -6.64
C VAL A 79 6.61 -8.78 -7.26
N CYS A 80 5.88 -9.31 -8.24
CA CYS A 80 6.29 -10.52 -8.97
C CYS A 80 7.64 -10.32 -9.67
N TRP A 81 7.86 -9.16 -10.30
CA TRP A 81 9.12 -8.86 -10.98
C TRP A 81 10.33 -8.82 -10.03
N ILE A 82 10.16 -8.25 -8.83
CA ILE A 82 11.18 -8.24 -7.78
C ILE A 82 11.55 -9.67 -7.37
N VAL A 83 10.56 -10.53 -7.14
CA VAL A 83 10.79 -11.93 -6.73
C VAL A 83 11.53 -12.71 -7.83
N ILE A 84 11.13 -12.57 -9.09
CA ILE A 84 11.79 -13.25 -10.22
C ILE A 84 13.25 -12.81 -10.33
N THR A 85 13.51 -11.51 -10.26
CA THR A 85 14.87 -10.95 -10.37
C THR A 85 15.74 -11.41 -9.19
N ALA A 86 15.19 -11.42 -7.97
CA ALA A 86 15.89 -11.91 -6.79
C ALA A 86 16.24 -13.40 -6.91
N LEU A 87 15.29 -14.24 -7.37
CA LEU A 87 15.55 -15.67 -7.60
C LEU A 87 16.56 -15.91 -8.72
N PHE A 88 16.54 -15.09 -9.77
CA PHE A 88 17.53 -15.16 -10.85
C PHE A 88 18.93 -14.87 -10.33
N ILE A 89 19.12 -13.79 -9.56
CA ILE A 89 20.41 -13.44 -8.93
C ILE A 89 20.87 -14.54 -7.97
N TYR A 90 19.95 -15.06 -7.14
CA TYR A 90 20.24 -16.17 -6.24
C TYR A 90 20.73 -17.42 -7.00
N ASN A 91 20.00 -17.84 -8.04
CA ASN A 91 20.36 -19.02 -8.83
C ASN A 91 21.69 -18.84 -9.58
N MET A 92 22.00 -17.64 -10.06
CA MET A 92 23.31 -17.33 -10.64
C MET A 92 24.42 -17.41 -9.60
N SER A 93 24.21 -16.84 -8.41
CA SER A 93 25.20 -16.84 -7.32
C SER A 93 25.51 -18.25 -6.82
N VAL A 94 24.49 -19.11 -6.75
CA VAL A 94 24.65 -20.53 -6.39
C VAL A 94 25.40 -21.30 -7.49
N LYS A 95 25.05 -21.11 -8.77
CA LYS A 95 25.70 -21.81 -9.89
C LYS A 95 27.16 -21.39 -10.13
N THR A 96 27.52 -20.14 -9.83
CA THR A 96 28.87 -19.61 -10.06
C THR A 96 29.86 -19.98 -8.95
N GLY A 97 29.44 -20.75 -7.94
CA GLY A 97 30.30 -21.17 -6.83
C GLY A 97 30.83 -20.00 -5.97
N GLN A 98 30.32 -18.78 -6.17
CA GLN A 98 30.76 -17.59 -5.45
C GLN A 98 30.51 -17.68 -3.93
N PHE A 99 29.67 -18.62 -3.48
CA PHE A 99 29.50 -18.94 -2.06
C PHE A 99 30.67 -19.74 -1.45
N GLU A 100 31.48 -20.47 -2.24
CA GLU A 100 32.68 -21.15 -1.75
C GLU A 100 33.87 -20.20 -1.58
N VAL A 101 33.89 -19.07 -2.30
CA VAL A 101 34.97 -18.05 -2.24
C VAL A 101 34.80 -17.10 -1.05
N VAL A 102 33.60 -17.02 -0.46
CA VAL A 102 33.26 -16.10 0.67
C VAL A 102 33.29 -16.82 2.04
N LYS A 103 33.79 -18.07 2.10
CA LYS A 103 34.00 -18.78 3.37
C LYS A 103 35.36 -18.44 4.00
#